data_AF-A0A7V9CF25-F1
#
_entry.id   AF-A0A7V9CF25-F1
#
_cell.length_a   1.000
_cell.length_b   1.000
_cell.length_c   1.000
_cell.angle_alpha   90.00
_cell.angle_beta   90.00
_cell.angle_gamma   90.00
#
_symmetry.space_group_name_H-M   'P 1'
#
loop_
_entity.id
_entity.type
_entity.pdbx_description
1 polymer ?
#
loop_
_entity_poly.entity_id
_entity_poly.type
_entity_poly.pdbx_seq_one_letter_code
_entity_poly.pdbx_strand_id
1 'polypeptide(L)' 'MARVRHSKKDIEQALRAAEAQGWTVTPTKAGHRWGKAECGSGCVLSVWSTPKNPQNHAKQMSRAVARCPH' A
#
# COMPACT_ATOMS: atom_id res chain seq x y z
N MET A 1 14.56 -6.47 -3.15
CA MET A 1 14.88 -5.92 -1.81
C MET A 1 13.64 -6.05 -0.94
N ALA A 2 13.75 -6.71 0.22
CA ALA A 2 12.62 -6.91 1.12
C ALA A 2 12.12 -5.54 1.61
N ARG A 3 10.85 -5.25 1.36
CA ARG A 3 10.22 -4.00 1.82
C ARG A 3 10.43 -3.83 3.33
N VAL A 4 10.61 -2.59 3.77
CA VAL A 4 10.45 -2.26 5.19
C VAL A 4 9.00 -2.61 5.57
N ARG A 5 8.74 -3.11 6.77
CA ARG A 5 7.38 -3.38 7.24
C ARG A 5 6.72 -2.08 7.71
N HIS A 6 5.42 -1.94 7.46
CA HIS A 6 4.68 -0.79 7.97
C HIS A 6 4.32 -1.04 9.43
N SER A 7 4.51 -0.06 10.32
CA SER A 7 4.22 -0.21 11.75
C SER A 7 2.74 -0.49 12.08
N LYS A 8 1.85 -0.39 11.09
CA LYS A 8 0.39 -0.54 11.24
C LYS A 8 -0.01 -1.84 10.55
N LYS A 9 -0.52 -2.79 11.34
CA LYS A 9 -0.84 -4.15 10.86
C LYS A 9 -1.89 -4.13 9.74
N ASP A 10 -2.89 -3.25 9.81
CA ASP A 10 -3.92 -3.13 8.78
C ASP A 10 -3.34 -2.75 7.42
N ILE A 11 -2.45 -1.74 7.39
CA ILE A 11 -1.79 -1.29 6.17
C ILE A 11 -0.86 -2.39 5.65
N GLU A 12 -0.13 -3.06 6.54
CA GLU A 12 0.72 -4.19 6.15
C GLU A 12 -0.07 -5.34 5.51
N GLN A 13 -1.28 -5.62 6.01
CA GLN A 13 -2.16 -6.63 5.45
C GLN A 13 -2.68 -6.21 4.06
N ALA A 14 -3.09 -4.95 3.88
CA ALA A 14 -3.47 -4.40 2.57
C ALA A 14 -2.31 -4.45 1.56
N LEU A 15 -1.09 -4.12 1.99
CA LEU A 15 0.09 -4.21 1.14
C LEU A 15 0.44 -5.65 0.76
N ARG A 16 0.28 -6.61 1.67
CA ARG A 16 0.42 -8.05 1.34
C ARG A 16 -0.60 -8.50 0.31
N ALA A 17 -1.85 -8.06 0.45
CA ALA A 17 -2.89 -8.37 -0.52
C ALA A 17 -2.58 -7.75 -1.89
N ALA A 18 -2.01 -6.54 -1.92
CA ALA A 18 -1.53 -5.89 -3.14
C ALA A 18 -0.41 -6.71 -3.80
N GLU A 19 0.63 -7.08 -3.05
CA GLU A 19 1.74 -7.91 -3.56
C GLU A 19 1.25 -9.25 -4.11
N ALA A 20 0.29 -9.89 -3.42
CA ALA A 20 -0.32 -11.14 -3.87
C ALA A 20 -1.09 -10.99 -5.19
N GLN A 21 -1.60 -9.79 -5.48
CA GLN A 21 -2.23 -9.48 -6.78
C GLN A 21 -1.22 -9.03 -7.84
N GLY A 22 0.07 -8.93 -7.53
CA GLY A 22 1.10 -8.50 -8.49
C GLY A 22 1.34 -6.99 -8.49
N TRP A 23 0.92 -6.28 -7.44
CA TRP A 23 1.30 -4.89 -7.25
C TRP A 23 2.73 -4.77 -6.73
N THR A 24 3.45 -3.75 -7.21
CA THR A 24 4.80 -3.43 -6.77
C THR A 24 4.74 -2.40 -5.65
N VAL A 25 5.15 -2.79 -4.44
CA VAL A 25 5.22 -1.89 -3.29
C VAL A 25 6.63 -1.34 -3.13
N THR A 26 6.79 -0.03 -3.30
CA THR A 26 8.05 0.67 -3.11
C THR A 26 7.99 1.53 -1.84
N PRO A 27 8.68 1.13 -0.75
CA PRO A 27 8.81 1.98 0.42
C PRO A 27 9.71 3.18 0.12
N THR A 28 9.30 4.36 0.55
CA THR A 28 10.05 5.62 0.47
C THR A 28 10.23 6.15 1.88
N LYS A 29 11.47 6.43 2.29
CA LYS A 29 11.75 7.14 3.55
C LYS A 29 11.69 8.66 3.34
N ALA A 30 10.52 9.20 3.04
CA ALA A 30 10.33 10.65 2.91
C ALA A 30 9.27 11.13 3.91
N GLY A 31 9.72 11.45 5.13
CA GLY A 31 8.91 12.08 6.17
C GLY A 31 7.57 11.37 6.43
N HIS A 32 6.48 12.03 6.05
CA HIS A 32 5.10 11.57 6.28
C HIS A 32 4.65 10.44 5.35
N ARG A 33 5.31 10.26 4.21
CA ARG A 33 4.96 9.24 3.22
C ARG A 33 5.82 8.02 3.46
N TRP A 34 5.16 6.88 3.67
CA TRP A 34 5.83 5.60 3.88
C TRP A 34 6.31 4.99 2.56
N GLY A 35 5.56 5.23 1.48
CA GLY A 35 5.86 4.66 0.17
C GLY A 35 4.74 4.82 -0.84
N LYS A 36 4.88 4.08 -1.93
CA LYS A 36 3.85 3.95 -2.97
C LYS A 36 3.68 2.47 -3.33
N ALA A 37 2.48 2.10 -3.74
CA ALA A 37 2.18 0.80 -4.34
C ALA A 37 1.65 1.07 -5.74
N GLU A 38 2.24 0.46 -6.75
CA GLU A 38 1.87 0.68 -8.15
C GLU A 38 1.56 -0.64 -8.85
N CYS A 39 0.52 -0.66 -9.67
CA CYS A 39 0.28 -1.74 -10.60
C CYS A 39 0.89 -1.37 -11.96
N GLY A 40 1.36 -2.38 -12.70
CA GLY A 40 1.95 -2.19 -14.03
C GLY A 40 1.00 -1.54 -15.06
N SER A 41 -0.29 -1.45 -14.77
CA SER A 41 -1.31 -0.79 -15.60
C SER A 41 -1.52 0.70 -15.28
N GLY A 42 -0.71 1.30 -14.40
CA GLY A 42 -0.70 2.75 -14.16
C GLY A 42 -1.50 3.21 -12.94
N CYS A 43 -2.09 2.30 -12.15
CA CYS A 43 -2.64 2.69 -10.86
C CYS A 43 -1.50 2.86 -9.84
N VAL A 44 -1.50 4.00 -9.15
CA VAL A 44 -0.52 4.31 -8.10
C VAL A 44 -1.26 4.68 -6.82
N LEU A 45 -0.96 3.97 -5.75
CA LEU A 45 -1.46 4.18 -4.40
C LEU A 45 -0.36 4.77 -3.53
N SER A 46 -0.70 5.83 -2.81
CA SER A 46 0.21 6.47 -1.86
C SER A 46 -0.02 5.91 -0.47
N VAL A 47 1.05 5.42 0.16
CA VAL A 47 1.01 4.85 1.50
C VAL A 47 1.57 5.87 2.49
N TRP A 48 0.76 6.24 3.49
CA TRP A 48 1.15 7.21 4.52
C TRP A 48 1.55 6.51 5.81
N SER A 49 2.61 6.99 6.48
CA SER A 49 3.09 6.39 7.75
C SER A 49 2.16 6.69 8.93
N THR A 50 1.56 7.89 8.96
CA THR A 50 0.74 8.39 10.07
C THR A 50 -0.67 8.80 9.63
N PRO A 51 -1.48 7.87 9.09
CA PRO A 51 -2.89 8.15 8.82
C PRO A 51 -3.66 8.24 10.14
N LYS A 52 -4.54 9.23 10.27
CA LYS A 52 -5.44 9.40 11.43
C LYS A 52 -6.27 8.13 11.70
N ASN A 53 -6.61 7.39 10.66
CA ASN A 53 -7.27 6.08 10.76
C ASN A 53 -6.59 5.05 9.83
N PRO A 54 -5.70 4.19 10.35
CA PRO A 54 -4.96 3.20 9.55
C PRO A 54 -5.87 2.11 8.95
N GLN A 55 -6.94 1.72 9.66
CA GLN A 55 -7.90 0.72 9.16
C GLN A 55 -8.63 1.21 7.91
N ASN A 56 -9.10 2.45 7.92
CA ASN A 56 -9.82 2.99 6.76
C ASN A 56 -8.89 3.15 5.55
N HIS A 57 -7.65 3.60 5.79
CA HIS A 57 -6.65 3.70 4.74
C HIS A 57 -6.31 2.32 4.14
N ALA A 58 -6.12 1.30 4.98
CA ALA A 58 -5.90 -0.08 4.54
C ALA A 58 -7.08 -0.63 3.72
N LYS A 59 -8.32 -0.39 4.15
CA LYS A 59 -9.52 -0.76 3.38
C LYS A 59 -9.57 -0.06 2.04
N GLN A 60 -9.25 1.23 1.98
CA GLN A 60 -9.19 1.99 0.74
C GLN A 60 -8.15 1.41 -0.23
N MET A 61 -6.96 1.09 0.26
CA MET A 61 -5.91 0.42 -0.52
C MET A 61 -6.39 -0.93 -1.03
N SER A 62 -6.92 -1.78 -0.14
CA SER A 62 -7.43 -3.11 -0.50
C SER A 62 -8.53 -3.05 -1.54
N ARG A 63 -9.45 -2.06 -1.44
CA ARG A 63 -10.50 -1.82 -2.43
C ARG A 63 -9.94 -1.36 -3.77
N ALA A 64 -8.94 -0.49 -3.78
CA ALA A 64 -8.31 -0.03 -5.01
C ALA A 64 -7.57 -1.16 -5.72
N VAL A 65 -6.88 -1.99 -4.97
CA VAL A 65 -6.25 -3.23 -5.45
C VAL A 65 -7.31 -4.16 -6.04
N ALA A 66 -8.37 -4.47 -5.29
CA ALA A 66 -9.46 -5.35 -5.75
C ALA A 66 -10.26 -4.81 -6.94
N ARG A 67 -10.31 -3.49 -7.11
CA ARG A 67 -11.00 -2.83 -8.23
C ARG A 67 -10.12 -2.73 -9.48
N CYS A 68 -8.82 -2.96 -9.36
CA CYS A 68 -7.91 -2.89 -10.49
C CYS A 68 -8.11 -4.13 -11.36
N PRO A 69 -8.59 -3.99 -12.61
CA PRO A 69 -8.65 -5.10 -13.54
C PRO A 69 -7.22 -5.41 -13.96
N HIS A 70 -6.72 -6.56 -13.53
CA HIS A 70 -5.44 -7.09 -14.01
C HIS A 70 -5.54 -7.54 -15.47
#